data_AF-A0A4Q3Z209-F1
#
_entry.id   AF-A0A4Q3Z209-F1
#
_cell.length_a   1.000
_cell.length_b   1.000
_cell.length_c   1.000
_cell.angle_alpha   90.00
_cell.angle_beta   90.00
_cell.angle_gamma   90.00
#
_symmetry.space_group_name_H-M   'P 1'
#
loop_
_entity.id
_entity.type
_entity.pdbx_description
1 polymer ?
#
loop_
_entity_poly.entity_id
_entity_poly.type
_entity_poly.pdbx_seq_one_letter_code
_entity_poly.pdbx_strand_id
1 'polypeptide(L)'
;MSIPLEVRSPQLIKSLRALLEDHKDKVSAARNKSRALYPVAASVRLSTLHQTLAVWDTWSEHKHRKKKYEQAELAGIYVNRVVNGETIESLKRADLPYSDVQQEVRRRQIMAFNRYLSAANDYVENVGNGHFPLRSK
;
A
#
# COMPACT_ATOMS: atom_id res chain seq x y z
N MET A 1 6.78 -33.99 -19.31
CA MET A 1 6.82 -35.31 -18.64
C MET A 1 5.55 -36.06 -19.01
N SER A 2 5.67 -37.26 -19.54
CA SER A 2 4.54 -38.17 -19.83
C SER A 2 4.22 -38.98 -18.58
N ILE A 3 2.93 -39.16 -18.26
CA ILE A 3 2.49 -40.02 -17.17
C ILE A 3 2.54 -41.48 -17.68
N PRO A 4 3.35 -42.37 -17.10
CA PRO A 4 3.29 -43.79 -17.43
C PRO A 4 2.03 -44.38 -16.78
N LEU A 5 1.05 -44.78 -17.60
CA LEU A 5 -0.25 -45.30 -17.16
C LEU A 5 -0.16 -46.72 -16.55
N GLU A 6 1.02 -47.32 -16.56
CA GLU A 6 1.28 -48.72 -16.17
C GLU A 6 1.57 -48.91 -14.65
N VAL A 7 1.46 -47.84 -13.85
CA VAL A 7 1.89 -47.82 -12.44
C VAL A 7 0.69 -47.98 -11.48
N ARG A 8 0.90 -48.54 -10.27
CA ARG A 8 -0.15 -48.70 -9.24
C ARG A 8 -0.88 -47.36 -8.98
N SER A 9 -2.20 -47.43 -8.85
CA SER A 9 -3.11 -46.28 -8.70
C SER A 9 -2.68 -45.18 -7.71
N PRO A 10 -2.03 -45.45 -6.56
CA PRO A 10 -1.61 -44.39 -5.64
C PRO A 10 -0.48 -43.51 -6.20
N GLN A 11 0.43 -44.11 -6.97
CA GLN A 11 1.58 -43.41 -7.57
C GLN A 11 1.13 -42.56 -8.77
N LEU A 12 0.13 -43.02 -9.52
CA LEU A 12 -0.57 -42.24 -10.55
C LEU A 12 -1.26 -41.00 -9.94
N ILE A 13 -1.98 -41.16 -8.84
CA ILE A 13 -2.65 -40.02 -8.17
C ILE A 13 -1.62 -39.01 -7.66
N LYS A 14 -0.48 -39.46 -7.11
CA LYS A 14 0.59 -38.57 -6.63
C LYS A 14 1.23 -37.78 -7.78
N SER A 15 1.55 -38.44 -8.89
CA SER A 15 2.13 -37.77 -10.08
C SER A 15 1.15 -36.82 -10.74
N LEU A 16 -0.13 -37.17 -10.83
CA LEU A 16 -1.19 -36.29 -11.31
C LEU A 16 -1.34 -35.04 -10.42
N ARG A 17 -1.31 -35.20 -9.09
CA ARG A 17 -1.35 -34.05 -8.15
C ARG A 17 -0.15 -33.14 -8.33
N ALA A 18 1.05 -33.70 -8.47
CA ALA A 18 2.26 -32.92 -8.73
C ALA A 18 2.16 -32.13 -10.04
N LEU A 19 1.64 -32.76 -11.10
CA LEU A 19 1.42 -32.08 -12.39
C LEU A 19 0.38 -30.95 -12.25
N LEU A 20 -0.72 -31.17 -11.52
CA LEU A 20 -1.73 -30.14 -11.29
C LEU A 20 -1.17 -28.94 -10.51
N GLU A 21 -0.32 -29.16 -9.50
CA GLU A 21 0.36 -28.05 -8.79
C GLU A 21 1.36 -27.33 -9.71
N ASP A 22 2.17 -28.03 -10.50
CA ASP A 22 3.06 -27.41 -11.50
C ASP A 22 2.29 -26.54 -12.50
N HIS A 23 1.12 -27.01 -12.96
CA HIS A 23 0.27 -26.25 -13.86
C HIS A 23 -0.37 -25.04 -13.18
N LYS A 24 -0.78 -25.18 -11.92
CA LYS A 24 -1.31 -24.07 -11.12
C LYS A 24 -0.25 -23.00 -10.88
N ASP A 25 1.00 -23.39 -10.62
CA ASP A 25 2.12 -22.48 -10.46
C ASP A 25 2.45 -21.75 -11.76
N LYS A 26 2.44 -22.46 -12.91
CA LYS A 26 2.60 -21.85 -14.24
C LYS A 26 1.48 -20.85 -14.56
N VAL A 27 0.22 -21.20 -14.25
CA VAL A 27 -0.94 -20.32 -14.45
C VAL A 27 -0.85 -19.10 -13.53
N SER A 28 -0.44 -19.28 -12.27
CA SER A 28 -0.20 -18.21 -11.31
C SER A 28 0.90 -17.25 -11.79
N ALA A 29 2.04 -17.79 -12.25
CA ALA A 29 3.13 -17.00 -12.80
C ALA A 29 2.70 -16.19 -14.05
N ALA A 30 1.92 -16.79 -14.95
CA ALA A 30 1.39 -16.10 -16.12
C ALA A 30 0.40 -14.98 -15.74
N ARG A 31 -0.45 -15.20 -14.73
CA ARG A 31 -1.38 -14.19 -14.18
C ARG A 31 -0.66 -13.04 -13.48
N ASN A 32 0.49 -13.31 -12.87
CA ASN A 32 1.30 -12.28 -12.20
C ASN A 32 2.07 -11.38 -13.17
N LYS A 33 2.03 -11.64 -14.48
CA LYS A 33 2.63 -10.74 -15.47
C LYS A 33 1.81 -9.46 -15.56
N SER A 34 2.45 -8.33 -15.26
CA SER A 34 1.81 -7.01 -15.37
C SER A 34 1.30 -6.74 -16.79
N ARG A 35 0.11 -6.15 -16.89
CA ARG A 35 -0.49 -5.69 -18.15
C ARG A 35 -0.15 -4.23 -18.48
N ALA A 36 0.67 -3.58 -17.66
CA ALA A 36 1.06 -2.19 -17.87
C ALA A 36 1.85 -2.03 -19.18
N LEU A 37 1.60 -0.92 -19.89
CA LEU A 37 2.33 -0.54 -21.11
C LEU A 37 3.72 0.06 -20.83
N TYR A 38 4.07 0.20 -19.55
CA TYR A 38 5.35 0.72 -19.09
C TYR A 38 6.07 -0.33 -18.24
N PRO A 39 7.42 -0.26 -18.16
CA PRO A 39 8.20 -1.14 -17.28
C PRO A 39 7.78 -0.95 -15.82
N VAL A 40 7.28 -2.01 -15.19
CA VAL A 40 6.90 -1.99 -13.77
C VAL A 40 8.09 -2.49 -12.96
N ALA A 41 8.75 -1.59 -12.23
CA ALA A 41 9.93 -1.92 -11.45
C ALA A 41 9.62 -2.75 -10.19
N ALA A 42 8.50 -2.46 -9.50
CA ALA A 42 8.04 -3.24 -8.36
C ALA A 42 6.50 -3.33 -8.33
N SER A 43 5.98 -4.45 -7.81
CA SER A 43 4.53 -4.58 -7.60
C SER A 43 4.13 -3.83 -6.32
N VAL A 44 3.40 -2.73 -6.47
CA VAL A 44 2.85 -1.97 -5.35
C VAL A 44 1.34 -2.13 -5.31
N ARG A 45 0.76 -2.24 -4.10
CA ARG A 45 -0.69 -2.28 -3.94
C ARG A 45 -1.31 -0.97 -4.46
N LEU A 46 -2.34 -1.07 -5.30
CA LEU A 46 -2.99 0.08 -5.93
C LEU A 46 -3.45 1.15 -4.94
N SER A 47 -4.04 0.74 -3.80
CA SER A 47 -4.49 1.67 -2.76
C SER A 47 -3.34 2.51 -2.19
N THR A 48 -2.17 1.88 -2.01
CA THR A 48 -0.98 2.56 -1.51
C THR A 48 -0.44 3.53 -2.56
N LEU A 49 -0.38 3.08 -3.83
CA LEU A 49 0.08 3.92 -4.93
C LEU A 49 -0.81 5.15 -5.11
N HIS A 50 -2.14 4.96 -5.14
CA HIS A 50 -3.12 6.05 -5.21
C HIS A 50 -2.92 7.05 -4.06
N GLN A 51 -2.77 6.55 -2.83
CA GLN A 51 -2.56 7.42 -1.68
C GLN A 51 -1.26 8.22 -1.77
N THR A 52 -0.19 7.60 -2.26
CA THR A 52 1.10 8.27 -2.50
C THR A 52 0.95 9.40 -3.51
N LEU A 53 0.25 9.17 -4.62
CA LEU A 53 0.01 10.18 -5.66
C LEU A 53 -0.85 11.33 -5.11
N ALA A 54 -1.95 11.05 -4.42
CA ALA A 54 -2.79 12.08 -3.80
C ALA A 54 -2.02 12.94 -2.78
N VAL A 55 -1.10 12.33 -2.02
CA VAL A 55 -0.21 13.06 -1.11
C VAL A 55 0.77 13.95 -1.86
N TRP A 56 1.29 13.49 -2.99
CA TRP A 56 2.18 14.29 -3.83
C TRP A 56 1.47 15.51 -4.42
N ASP A 57 0.26 15.33 -4.95
CA ASP A 57 -0.53 16.41 -5.54
C ASP A 57 -0.86 17.47 -4.48
N THR A 58 -1.37 17.04 -3.32
CA THR A 58 -1.68 17.95 -2.20
C THR A 58 -0.44 18.65 -1.64
N TRP A 59 0.72 17.97 -1.59
CA TRP A 59 1.99 18.58 -1.20
C TRP A 59 2.42 19.65 -2.20
N SER A 60 2.33 19.35 -3.50
CA SER A 60 2.73 20.25 -4.58
C SER A 60 1.88 21.53 -4.58
N GLU A 61 0.58 21.40 -4.34
CA GLU A 61 -0.35 22.54 -4.31
C GLU A 61 -0.28 23.38 -3.03
N HIS A 62 0.05 22.77 -1.89
CA HIS A 62 -0.15 23.39 -0.57
C HIS A 62 1.09 23.44 0.32
N LYS A 63 2.29 23.13 -0.21
CA LYS A 63 3.55 23.00 0.54
C LYS A 63 3.79 24.04 1.64
N HIS A 64 3.50 25.32 1.36
CA HIS A 64 3.76 26.44 2.28
C HIS A 64 2.48 27.06 2.86
N ARG A 65 1.29 26.59 2.46
CA ARG A 65 0.01 27.21 2.83
C ARG A 65 -0.69 26.53 4.00
N LYS A 66 -0.49 25.21 4.15
CA LYS A 66 -1.20 24.39 5.13
C LYS A 66 -0.22 23.53 5.91
N LYS A 67 -0.59 23.17 7.14
CA LYS A 67 0.23 22.27 7.96
C LYS A 67 0.05 20.83 7.46
N LYS A 68 1.06 19.99 7.69
CA LYS A 68 1.07 18.59 7.22
C LYS A 68 -0.12 17.76 7.70
N TYR A 69 -0.63 18.02 8.92
CA TYR A 69 -1.83 17.31 9.40
C TYR A 69 -3.10 17.71 8.62
N GLU A 70 -3.18 18.96 8.14
CA GLU A 70 -4.29 19.44 7.31
C GLU A 70 -4.17 18.88 5.89
N GLN A 71 -2.95 18.83 5.37
CA GLN A 71 -2.67 18.17 4.09
C GLN A 71 -3.00 16.68 4.13
N ALA A 72 -2.78 16.01 5.26
CA ALA A 72 -3.17 14.61 5.45
C ALA A 72 -4.69 14.40 5.34
N GLU A 73 -5.49 15.33 5.87
CA GLU A 73 -6.95 15.29 5.75
C GLU A 73 -7.40 15.56 4.32
N LEU A 74 -6.79 16.54 3.64
CA LEU A 74 -7.09 16.85 2.23
C LEU A 74 -6.74 15.69 1.29
N ALA A 75 -5.63 15.01 1.55
CA ALA A 75 -5.23 13.82 0.82
C ALA A 75 -6.09 12.59 1.15
N GLY A 76 -7.02 12.68 2.10
CA GLY A 76 -7.90 11.57 2.49
C GLY A 76 -7.19 10.43 3.23
N ILE A 77 -6.07 10.70 3.90
CA ILE A 77 -5.33 9.66 4.63
C ILE A 77 -6.15 9.22 5.85
N TYR A 78 -6.50 7.93 5.90
CA TYR A 78 -7.11 7.35 7.07
C TYR A 78 -6.11 7.23 8.23
N VAL A 79 -6.51 7.73 9.39
CA VAL A 79 -5.74 7.68 10.64
C VAL A 79 -6.67 7.33 11.78
N ASN A 80 -6.24 6.42 12.65
CA ASN A 80 -7.00 6.09 13.86
C ASN A 80 -7.10 7.32 14.77
N ARG A 81 -8.33 7.81 14.98
CA ARG A 81 -8.66 8.97 15.81
C ARG A 81 -8.94 8.63 17.28
N VAL A 82 -8.98 7.34 17.62
CA VAL A 82 -9.16 6.86 18.99
C VAL A 82 -7.81 6.90 19.72
N VAL A 83 -7.78 7.53 20.89
CA VAL A 83 -6.61 7.64 21.75
C VAL A 83 -7.06 7.26 23.17
N ASN A 84 -6.48 6.19 23.72
CA ASN A 84 -6.84 5.66 25.05
C ASN A 84 -8.34 5.36 25.24
N GLY A 85 -9.01 4.91 24.18
CA GLY A 85 -10.46 4.64 24.20
C GLY A 85 -11.34 5.87 23.98
N GLU A 86 -10.74 7.07 24.01
CA GLU A 86 -11.45 8.33 23.83
C GLU A 86 -11.30 8.89 22.42
N THR A 87 -12.26 9.70 22.01
CA THR A 87 -12.25 10.47 20.77
C THR A 87 -12.41 11.95 21.08
N ILE A 88 -12.00 12.81 20.15
CA ILE A 88 -12.21 14.26 20.30
C ILE A 88 -13.71 14.57 20.44
N GLU A 89 -14.57 13.82 19.76
CA GLU A 89 -16.02 14.00 19.82
C GLU A 89 -16.63 13.58 21.15
N SER A 90 -16.16 12.48 21.76
CA SER A 90 -16.63 12.06 23.09
C SER A 90 -16.26 13.08 24.15
N LEU A 91 -15.01 13.55 24.14
CA LEU A 91 -14.52 14.56 25.09
C LEU A 91 -15.23 15.91 24.93
N LYS A 92 -15.53 16.33 23.68
CA LYS A 92 -16.32 17.53 23.42
C LYS A 92 -17.75 17.44 23.97
N ARG A 93 -18.38 16.26 23.88
CA ARG A 93 -19.73 16.05 24.45
C ARG A 93 -19.72 16.06 25.98
N ALA A 94 -18.63 15.62 26.58
CA ALA A 94 -18.45 15.59 28.03
C ALA A 94 -17.90 16.91 28.61
N ASP A 95 -17.66 17.93 27.78
CA ASP A 95 -17.01 19.19 28.15
C ASP A 95 -15.64 18.99 28.84
N LEU A 96 -14.90 17.96 28.41
CA LEU A 96 -13.59 17.61 28.95
C LEU A 96 -12.45 18.14 28.06
N PRO A 97 -11.27 18.43 28.63
CA PRO A 97 -10.08 18.78 27.86
C PRO A 97 -9.71 17.69 26.85
N TYR A 98 -9.48 18.08 25.59
CA TYR A 98 -9.17 17.16 24.49
C TYR A 98 -7.85 17.48 23.76
N SER A 99 -7.03 18.39 24.31
CA SER A 99 -5.77 18.85 23.71
C SER A 99 -4.83 17.69 23.38
N ASP A 100 -4.71 16.74 24.29
CA ASP A 100 -3.72 15.66 24.21
C ASP A 100 -4.11 14.64 23.14
N VAL A 101 -5.41 14.29 23.10
CA VAL A 101 -5.99 13.47 22.05
C VAL A 101 -5.82 14.14 20.69
N GLN A 102 -6.07 15.45 20.60
CA GLN A 102 -5.90 16.19 19.36
C GLN A 102 -4.45 16.23 18.89
N GLN A 103 -3.49 16.45 19.79
CA GLN A 103 -2.06 16.42 19.46
C GLN A 103 -1.64 15.05 18.95
N GLU A 104 -2.10 13.98 19.59
CA GLU A 104 -1.78 12.62 19.19
C GLU A 104 -2.33 12.27 17.80
N VAL A 105 -3.59 12.64 17.52
CA VAL A 105 -4.19 12.44 16.19
C VAL A 105 -3.41 13.22 15.12
N ARG A 106 -3.07 14.48 15.40
CA ARG A 106 -2.25 15.30 14.49
C ARG A 106 -0.87 14.69 14.26
N ARG A 107 -0.22 14.16 15.30
CA ARG A 107 1.06 13.46 15.19
C ARG A 107 0.94 12.26 14.23
N ARG A 108 -0.10 11.44 14.39
CA ARG A 108 -0.36 10.29 13.51
C ARG A 108 -0.62 10.71 12.07
N GLN A 109 -1.37 11.79 11.85
CA GLN A 109 -1.59 12.40 10.53
C GLN A 109 -0.27 12.82 9.88
N ILE A 110 0.59 13.53 10.62
CA ILE A 110 1.90 13.97 10.13
C ILE A 110 2.79 12.77 9.78
N MET A 111 2.84 11.75 10.65
CA MET A 111 3.63 10.54 10.39
C MET A 111 3.15 9.79 9.14
N ALA A 112 1.84 9.61 8.99
CA ALA A 112 1.26 8.95 7.83
C ALA A 112 1.53 9.75 6.54
N PHE A 113 1.36 11.08 6.58
CA PHE A 113 1.65 11.96 5.46
C PHE A 113 3.12 11.90 5.04
N ASN A 114 4.05 12.04 6.00
CA ASN A 114 5.49 11.97 5.72
C ASN A 114 5.90 10.62 5.12
N ARG A 115 5.30 9.52 5.55
CA ARG A 115 5.56 8.18 4.98
C ARG A 115 5.19 8.13 3.50
N TYR A 116 4.01 8.62 3.13
CA TYR A 116 3.59 8.66 1.72
C TYR A 116 4.39 9.67 0.92
N LEU A 117 4.73 10.83 1.49
CA LEU A 117 5.55 11.83 0.84
C LEU A 117 6.97 11.31 0.54
N SER A 118 7.57 10.57 1.49
CA SER A 118 8.85 9.91 1.26
C SER A 118 8.76 8.92 0.10
N ALA A 119 7.71 8.08 0.06
CA ALA A 119 7.50 7.16 -1.05
C ALA A 119 7.27 7.88 -2.39
N ALA A 120 6.59 9.03 -2.38
CA ALA A 120 6.40 9.83 -3.58
C ALA A 120 7.73 10.39 -4.10
N ASN A 121 8.59 10.91 -3.21
CA ASN A 121 9.92 11.37 -3.57
C ASN A 121 10.74 10.22 -4.18
N ASP A 122 10.74 9.03 -3.57
CA ASP A 122 11.42 7.86 -4.13
C ASP A 122 10.93 7.53 -5.55
N TYR A 123 9.61 7.61 -5.78
CA TYR A 123 9.05 7.39 -7.11
C TYR A 123 9.49 8.43 -8.12
N VAL A 124 9.44 9.72 -7.76
CA VAL A 124 9.85 10.81 -8.65
C VAL A 124 11.33 10.70 -9.02
N GLU A 125 12.19 10.37 -8.06
CA GLU A 125 13.63 10.18 -8.28
C GLU A 125 13.92 9.00 -9.21
N ASN A 126 13.25 7.85 -9.01
CA ASN A 126 13.47 6.64 -9.80
C ASN A 126 12.85 6.69 -11.20
N VAL A 127 11.83 7.53 -11.43
CA VAL A 127 11.24 7.75 -12.76
C VAL A 127 12.28 8.27 -13.74
N GLY A 128 13.19 9.15 -13.31
CA GLY A 128 14.29 9.64 -14.15
C GLY A 128 15.22 8.53 -14.65
N ASN A 129 15.32 7.43 -13.90
CA ASN A 129 16.10 6.24 -14.24
C ASN A 129 15.28 5.18 -15.00
N GLY A 130 14.04 5.49 -15.41
CA GLY A 130 13.15 4.55 -16.10
C GLY A 130 12.48 3.51 -15.20
N HIS A 131 12.51 3.69 -13.87
CA HIS A 131 11.96 2.74 -12.91
C HIS A 131 10.73 3.31 -12.20
N PHE A 132 9.56 2.71 -12.41
CA PHE A 132 8.34 3.08 -11.69
C PHE A 132 7.38 1.89 -11.52
N PRO A 133 6.66 1.78 -10.38
CA PRO A 133 6.94 2.42 -9.09
C PRO A 133 8.11 1.69 -8.41
N LEU A 134 9.11 2.43 -7.94
CA LEU A 134 10.24 1.86 -7.20
C LEU A 134 10.54 2.71 -5.96
N ARG A 135 10.63 2.05 -4.80
CA ARG A 135 11.03 2.69 -3.55
C ARG A 135 12.48 2.37 -3.23
N SER A 136 13.22 3.37 -2.76
CA SER A 136 14.52 3.22 -2.12
C SER A 136 14.37 2.31 -0.90
N LYS A 137 15.29 1.35 -0.73
CA LYS A 137 15.32 0.49 0.47
C LYS A 137 15.89 1.22 1.67
#